data_AF-A0A961Y9T3-F1
#
_entry.id   AF-A0A961Y9T3-F1
#
_cell.length_a   1.000
_cell.length_b   1.000
_cell.length_c   1.000
_cell.angle_alpha   90.00
_cell.angle_beta   90.00
_cell.angle_gamma   90.00
#
_symmetry.space_group_name_H-M   'P 1'
#
loop_
_entity.id
_entity.type
_entity.pdbx_description
1 polymer ?
#
loop_
_entity_poly.entity_id
_entity_poly.type
_entity_poly.pdbx_seq_one_letter_code
_entity_poly.pdbx_strand_id
1 'polypeptide(L)'
;APHMPVHLGSMDRSVATVIRLNEGRIAPGDSFMLNAPYNGGTHLPDITVCTPVFDDDEKEILFWVASRGHHADVGGSAPGSMTPLATTVDEEGVLI
;
A
#
# COMPACT_ATOMS: atom_id res chain seq x y z
N ALA A 1 -4.02 -13.13 5.17
CA ALA A 1 -3.57 -12.62 3.86
C ALA A 1 -4.62 -12.75 2.73
N PRO A 2 -5.27 -13.89 2.43
CA PRO A 2 -6.56 -13.88 1.69
C PRO A 2 -7.79 -14.24 2.55
N HIS A 3 -7.57 -14.76 3.77
CA HIS A 3 -8.60 -15.22 4.71
C HIS A 3 -8.94 -14.21 5.82
N MET A 4 -8.45 -12.97 5.69
CA MET A 4 -8.65 -11.89 6.67
C MET A 4 -9.42 -10.78 5.95
N PRO A 5 -10.76 -10.70 6.11
CA PRO A 5 -11.64 -9.81 5.34
C PRO A 5 -11.24 -8.34 5.36
N VAL A 6 -10.57 -7.91 6.44
CA VAL A 6 -10.10 -6.53 6.63
C VAL A 6 -9.11 -6.07 5.55
N HIS A 7 -8.31 -6.97 4.97
CA HIS A 7 -7.38 -6.57 3.91
C HIS A 7 -8.10 -6.37 2.57
N LEU A 8 -9.14 -7.16 2.27
CA LEU A 8 -9.86 -7.04 1.00
C LEU A 8 -10.64 -5.71 0.93
N GLY A 9 -11.24 -5.28 2.04
CA GLY A 9 -12.02 -4.04 2.10
C GLY A 9 -11.21 -2.73 2.17
N SER A 10 -9.87 -2.81 2.21
CA SER A 10 -8.98 -1.62 2.27
C SER A 10 -8.01 -1.51 1.09
N MET A 11 -7.83 -2.59 0.32
CA MET A 11 -6.95 -2.59 -0.86
C MET A 11 -7.49 -1.74 -2.01
N ASP A 12 -8.80 -1.66 -2.20
CA ASP A 12 -9.45 -0.78 -3.18
C ASP A 12 -9.14 0.71 -2.90
N ARG A 13 -9.18 1.11 -1.63
CA ARG A 13 -8.76 2.45 -1.17
C ARG A 13 -7.29 2.73 -1.45
N SER A 14 -6.42 1.72 -1.37
CA SER A 14 -5.00 1.85 -1.69
C SER A 14 -4.80 2.14 -3.18
N VAL A 15 -5.47 1.39 -4.06
CA VAL A 15 -5.43 1.62 -5.52
C VAL A 15 -6.01 2.99 -5.86
N ALA A 16 -7.17 3.35 -5.31
CA ALA A 16 -7.80 4.66 -5.55
C ALA A 16 -6.90 5.82 -5.11
N THR A 17 -6.16 5.67 -4.00
CA THR A 17 -5.22 6.68 -3.54
C THR A 17 -4.02 6.82 -4.48
N VAL A 18 -3.46 5.71 -4.94
CA VAL A 18 -2.37 5.73 -5.93
C VAL A 18 -2.79 6.46 -7.20
N ILE A 19 -3.97 6.14 -7.75
CA ILE A 19 -4.51 6.81 -8.95
C ILE A 19 -4.61 8.31 -8.72
N ARG A 20 -5.23 8.73 -7.61
CA ARG A 20 -5.48 10.14 -7.29
C ARG A 20 -4.17 10.93 -7.10
N LEU A 21 -3.18 10.37 -6.41
CA LEU A 21 -1.94 11.09 -6.10
C LEU A 21 -0.97 11.17 -7.28
N ASN A 22 -1.15 10.33 -8.29
CA ASN A 22 -0.27 10.24 -9.46
C ASN A 22 -0.98 10.59 -10.78
N GLU A 23 -2.15 11.24 -10.71
CA GLU A 23 -2.92 11.65 -11.88
C GLU A 23 -2.06 12.44 -12.87
N GLY A 24 -2.11 12.04 -14.14
CA GLY A 24 -1.32 12.63 -15.23
C GLY A 24 0.17 12.27 -15.23
N ARG A 25 0.64 11.42 -14.32
CA ARG A 25 2.05 11.02 -14.20
C ARG A 25 2.30 9.51 -14.25
N ILE A 26 1.25 8.70 -14.33
CA ILE A 26 1.34 7.24 -14.37
C ILE A 26 1.76 6.80 -15.78
N ALA A 27 2.82 6.00 -15.87
CA ALA A 27 3.37 5.49 -17.11
C ALA A 27 3.47 3.95 -17.11
N PRO A 28 3.53 3.33 -18.29
CA PRO A 28 3.88 1.92 -18.44
C PRO A 28 5.18 1.58 -17.70
N GLY A 29 5.16 0.46 -16.97
CA GLY A 29 6.30 0.00 -16.15
C GLY A 29 6.37 0.59 -14.73
N ASP A 30 5.53 1.57 -14.39
CA ASP A 30 5.48 2.11 -13.03
C ASP A 30 4.97 1.09 -12.02
N SER A 31 5.40 1.24 -10.76
CA SER A 31 4.82 0.56 -9.62
C SER A 31 4.88 1.47 -8.40
N PHE A 32 3.77 1.54 -7.67
CA PHE A 32 3.60 2.44 -6.55
C PHE A 32 3.47 1.64 -5.27
N MET A 33 4.04 2.14 -4.17
CA MET A 33 4.02 1.47 -2.88
C MET A 33 3.43 2.41 -1.83
N LEU A 34 2.63 1.87 -0.93
CA LEU A 34 2.13 2.59 0.24
C LEU A 34 1.91 1.62 1.42
N ASN A 35 1.97 2.17 2.63
CA ASN A 35 1.49 1.50 3.83
C ASN A 35 0.71 2.42 4.78
N ALA A 36 0.64 3.73 4.47
CA ALA A 36 -0.06 4.70 5.28
C ALA A 36 -1.51 4.26 5.59
N PRO A 37 -1.89 4.09 6.88
CA PRO A 37 -3.22 3.59 7.24
C PRO A 37 -4.35 4.51 6.76
N TYR A 38 -4.05 5.80 6.66
CA TYR A 38 -4.97 6.84 6.19
C TYR A 38 -5.27 6.77 4.68
N ASN A 39 -4.44 6.03 3.93
CA ASN A 39 -4.48 5.94 2.47
C ASN A 39 -4.92 4.55 1.96
N GLY A 40 -5.53 3.73 2.83
CA GLY A 40 -5.97 2.37 2.49
C GLY A 40 -5.04 1.28 3.03
N GLY A 41 -3.94 1.64 3.69
CA GLY A 41 -3.22 0.72 4.57
C GLY A 41 -4.10 0.29 5.75
N THR A 42 -3.79 -0.85 6.34
CA THR A 42 -4.46 -1.35 7.56
C THR A 42 -3.67 -1.04 8.82
N HIS A 43 -2.35 -1.08 8.70
CA HIS A 43 -1.30 -0.70 9.66
C HIS A 43 0.04 -0.72 8.90
N LEU A 44 1.09 -0.09 9.43
CA LEU A 44 2.37 0.07 8.71
C LEU A 44 3.02 -1.23 8.21
N PRO A 45 2.92 -2.36 8.93
CA PRO A 45 3.40 -3.66 8.46
C PRO A 45 2.78 -4.17 7.17
N ASP A 46 1.58 -3.72 6.82
CA ASP A 46 0.88 -4.14 5.60
C ASP A 46 1.25 -3.23 4.42
N ILE A 47 2.27 -3.64 3.68
CA ILE A 47 2.78 -2.91 2.52
C ILE A 47 2.01 -3.33 1.27
N THR A 48 1.47 -2.36 0.55
CA THR A 48 0.74 -2.59 -0.70
C THR A 48 1.51 -2.03 -1.87
N VAL A 49 1.74 -2.86 -2.90
CA VAL A 49 2.27 -2.43 -4.20
C VAL A 49 1.14 -2.47 -5.22
N CYS A 50 0.93 -1.34 -5.90
CA CYS A 50 -0.08 -1.13 -6.94
C CYS A 50 0.61 -0.91 -8.28
N THR A 51 0.33 -1.77 -9.25
CA THR A 51 0.90 -1.72 -10.60
C THR A 51 -0.23 -1.56 -11.63
N PRO A 52 -0.23 -0.50 -12.45
CA PRO A 52 -1.15 -0.37 -13.57
C PRO A 52 -0.77 -1.37 -14.68
N VAL A 53 -1.77 -2.02 -15.27
CA VAL A 53 -1.60 -2.86 -16.44
C VAL A 53 -2.17 -2.11 -17.64
N PHE A 54 -1.31 -1.80 -18.60
CA PHE A 54 -1.66 -1.12 -19.83
C PHE A 54 -2.05 -2.11 -20.94
N ASP A 55 -2.69 -1.61 -21.98
CA ASP A 55 -2.88 -2.33 -23.25
C ASP A 55 -1.56 -2.57 -23.98
N ASP A 56 -1.60 -3.41 -25.04
CA ASP A 56 -0.40 -3.77 -25.82
C ASP A 56 0.29 -2.56 -26.48
N ASP A 57 -0.48 -1.48 -26.70
CA ASP A 57 -0.03 -0.21 -27.27
C ASP A 57 0.55 0.75 -26.21
N GLU A 58 0.52 0.39 -24.92
CA GLU A 58 0.99 1.18 -23.77
C GLU A 58 0.30 2.56 -23.63
N LYS A 59 -0.97 2.69 -24.05
CA LYS A 59 -1.73 3.95 -24.07
C LYS A 59 -2.81 4.02 -23.01
N GLU A 60 -3.52 2.92 -22.76
CA GLU A 60 -4.65 2.90 -21.83
C GLU A 60 -4.44 1.89 -20.71
N ILE A 61 -4.80 2.28 -19.49
CA ILE A 61 -4.79 1.37 -18.34
C ILE A 61 -6.03 0.48 -18.42
N LEU A 62 -5.82 -0.83 -18.57
CA LEU A 62 -6.89 -1.83 -18.60
C LEU A 62 -7.41 -2.15 -17.20
N PHE A 63 -6.49 -2.36 -16.25
CA PHE A 63 -6.80 -2.66 -14.84
C PHE A 63 -5.59 -2.41 -13.94
N TRP A 64 -5.79 -2.59 -12.64
CA TRP A 64 -4.74 -2.49 -11.62
C TRP A 64 -4.52 -3.82 -10.93
N VAL A 65 -3.26 -4.14 -10.66
CA VAL A 65 -2.87 -5.26 -9.79
C VAL A 65 -2.39 -4.68 -8.47
N ALA A 66 -2.99 -5.14 -7.38
CA ALA A 66 -2.57 -4.78 -6.02
C ALA A 66 -2.10 -6.03 -5.28
N SER A 67 -0.87 -5.99 -4.77
CA SER A 67 -0.27 -7.04 -3.96
C SER A 67 0.01 -6.48 -2.57
N ARG A 68 -0.52 -7.13 -1.53
CA ARG A 68 -0.26 -6.75 -0.13
C ARG A 68 0.47 -7.85 0.62
N GLY A 69 1.58 -7.49 1.25
CA GLY A 69 2.36 -8.35 2.13
C GLY A 69 2.37 -7.81 3.55
N HIS A 70 2.33 -8.71 4.54
CA HIS A 70 2.55 -8.35 5.93
C HIS A 70 4.02 -8.58 6.29
N HIS A 71 4.71 -7.53 6.72
CA HIS A 71 6.10 -7.60 7.15
C HIS A 71 6.16 -7.68 8.68
N ALA A 72 7.01 -8.55 9.21
CA ALA A 72 7.10 -8.77 10.65
C ALA A 72 7.60 -7.54 11.42
N ASP A 73 8.28 -6.62 10.74
CA ASP A 73 8.91 -5.43 11.28
C ASP A 73 9.08 -4.40 10.15
N VAL A 74 8.86 -3.12 10.46
CA VAL A 74 9.03 -1.98 9.55
C VAL A 74 9.84 -0.84 10.17
N GLY A 75 10.63 -1.13 11.21
CA GLY A 75 11.57 -0.20 11.82
C GLY A 75 10.97 0.70 12.90
N GLY A 76 9.96 0.23 13.62
CA GLY A 76 9.39 0.94 14.77
C GLY A 76 10.34 1.06 15.95
N SER A 77 9.91 1.77 16.99
CA SER A 77 10.70 1.99 18.23
C SER A 77 11.09 0.73 19.00
N ALA A 78 10.45 -0.40 18.72
CA ALA A 78 10.80 -1.72 19.24
C ALA A 78 10.66 -2.78 18.14
N PRO A 79 11.43 -3.88 18.19
CA PRO A 79 11.31 -4.96 17.21
C PRO A 79 9.91 -5.57 17.16
N GLY A 80 9.43 -5.84 15.97
CA GLY A 80 8.14 -6.46 15.70
C GLY A 80 7.14 -5.57 14.97
N SER A 81 5.92 -6.10 14.82
CA SER A 81 4.89 -5.54 13.93
C SER A 81 4.29 -4.24 14.47
N MET A 82 3.92 -4.23 15.76
CA MET A 82 3.35 -3.08 16.46
C MET A 82 3.90 -3.04 17.88
N THR A 83 4.29 -1.84 18.34
CA THR A 83 4.67 -1.61 19.74
C THR A 83 3.48 -1.05 20.52
N PRO A 84 3.13 -1.61 21.70
CA PRO A 84 2.05 -1.07 22.53
C PRO A 84 2.43 0.25 23.22
N LEU A 85 3.69 0.69 23.08
CA LEU A 85 4.20 1.92 23.68
C LEU A 85 4.15 3.12 22.72
N ALA A 86 3.91 2.89 21.42
CA ALA A 86 3.77 3.99 20.47
C ALA A 86 2.55 4.84 20.82
N THR A 87 2.76 6.15 20.79
CA THR A 87 1.74 7.18 21.00
C THR A 87 1.48 7.97 19.71
N THR A 88 2.39 7.86 18.74
CA THR A 88 2.27 8.47 17.41
C THR A 88 2.67 7.47 16.32
N VAL A 89 2.16 7.66 15.10
CA VAL A 89 2.41 6.75 13.97
C VAL A 89 3.88 6.70 13.57
N ASP A 90 4.62 7.80 13.73
CA ASP A 90 6.05 7.89 13.43
C ASP A 90 6.90 6.99 14.35
N GLU A 91 6.38 6.60 15.52
CA GLU A 91 7.03 5.67 16.45
C GLU A 91 6.78 4.20 16.09
N GLU A 92 5.83 3.92 15.18
CA GLU A 92 5.45 2.57 14.74
C GLU A 92 6.30 2.06 13.57
N GLY A 93 7.06 2.95 12.90
CA GLY A 93 8.05 2.58 11.90
C GLY A 93 7.95 3.41 10.62
N VAL A 94 8.46 2.87 9.52
CA VAL A 94 8.51 3.58 8.23
C VAL A 94 7.11 3.76 7.68
N LEU A 95 6.76 5.02 7.40
CA LEU A 95 5.53 5.44 6.75
C LEU A 95 5.80 5.81 5.28
N ILE A 96 5.03 5.20 4.37
CA ILE A 96 5.11 5.32 2.91
C ILE A 96 3.77 5.82 2.37
#